data_AF-F9CWS9-F1
#
_entry.id   AF-F9CWS9-F1
#
_cell.length_a   1.000
_cell.length_b   1.000
_cell.length_c   1.000
_cell.angle_alpha   90.00
_cell.angle_beta   90.00
_cell.angle_gamma   90.00
#
_symmetry.space_group_name_H-M   'P 1'
#
loop_
_entity.id
_entity.type
_entity.pdbx_description
1 polymer ?
#
loop_
_entity_poly.entity_id
_entity_poly.type
_entity_poly.pdbx_seq_one_letter_code
_entity_poly.pdbx_strand_id
1 'polypeptide(L)'
;MQIYELEDQKTNIIEDLHNALKIITEFLSFSVNIHPEIFNLPSDANIVLLPNLELNIKLSNGKTETKKFIDYSPETITKIIEYITPQLIGLIQTQKTYLTEKITFLRAATKQLNVLSQLKENLPNKIPVTEIPENIE
;
A
#
# COMPACT_ATOMS: atom_id res chain seq x y z
N MET A 1 -16.24 -20.63 -34.97
CA MET A 1 -16.79 -19.36 -34.47
C MET A 1 -16.85 -19.35 -32.94
N GLN A 2 -17.56 -20.28 -32.30
CA GLN A 2 -17.68 -20.32 -30.83
C GLN A 2 -16.34 -20.48 -30.06
N ILE A 3 -15.37 -21.24 -30.59
CA ILE A 3 -14.06 -21.40 -29.94
C ILE A 3 -13.25 -20.09 -29.97
N TYR A 4 -13.30 -19.36 -31.10
CA TYR A 4 -12.60 -18.07 -31.24
C TYR A 4 -13.18 -17.01 -30.28
N GLU A 5 -14.50 -16.95 -30.12
CA GLU A 5 -15.16 -16.02 -29.19
C GLU A 5 -14.77 -16.29 -27.73
N LEU A 6 -14.57 -17.56 -27.35
CA LEU A 6 -14.15 -17.94 -26.00
C LEU A 6 -12.68 -17.59 -25.73
N GLU A 7 -11.80 -17.73 -26.72
CA GLU A 7 -10.39 -17.34 -26.61
C GLU A 7 -10.23 -15.81 -26.51
N ASP A 8 -11.01 -15.05 -27.29
CA ASP A 8 -11.04 -13.59 -27.19
C ASP A 8 -11.56 -13.12 -25.82
N GLN A 9 -12.63 -13.73 -25.31
CA GLN A 9 -13.14 -13.44 -23.97
C GLN A 9 -12.11 -13.74 -22.87
N LYS A 10 -11.38 -14.85 -22.98
CA LYS A 10 -10.33 -15.25 -22.02
C LYS A 10 -9.19 -14.22 -21.99
N THR A 11 -8.79 -13.71 -23.15
CA THR A 11 -7.73 -12.71 -23.27
C THR A 11 -8.15 -11.38 -22.63
N ASN A 12 -9.36 -10.91 -22.92
CA ASN A 12 -9.90 -9.65 -22.36
C ASN A 12 -9.96 -9.69 -20.83
N ILE A 13 -10.41 -10.81 -20.25
CA ILE A 13 -10.51 -10.95 -18.79
C ILE A 13 -9.12 -10.88 -18.12
N ILE A 14 -8.10 -11.48 -18.74
CA ILE A 14 -6.73 -11.45 -18.20
C ILE A 14 -6.17 -10.04 -18.24
N GLU A 15 -6.42 -9.29 -19.31
CA GLU A 15 -5.99 -7.89 -19.43
C GLU A 15 -6.67 -6.99 -18.39
N ASP A 16 -8.00 -7.11 -18.24
CA ASP A 16 -8.76 -6.36 -17.23
C ASP A 16 -8.26 -6.67 -15.81
N LEU A 17 -8.02 -7.94 -15.52
CA LEU A 17 -7.48 -8.39 -14.23
C LEU A 17 -6.08 -7.84 -13.99
N HIS A 18 -5.20 -7.92 -14.99
CA HIS A 18 -3.85 -7.34 -14.92
C HIS A 18 -3.91 -5.84 -14.63
N ASN A 19 -4.76 -5.09 -15.33
CA ASN A 19 -4.91 -3.65 -15.14
C ASN A 19 -5.41 -3.32 -13.73
N ALA A 20 -6.44 -4.03 -13.26
CA ALA A 20 -6.99 -3.84 -11.91
C ALA A 20 -5.94 -4.14 -10.82
N LEU A 21 -5.23 -5.25 -10.95
CA LEU A 21 -4.19 -5.63 -10.00
C LEU A 21 -3.05 -4.63 -10.00
N LYS A 22 -2.58 -4.21 -11.18
CA LYS A 22 -1.46 -3.28 -11.33
C LYS A 22 -1.74 -1.97 -10.62
N ILE A 23 -2.94 -1.42 -10.78
CA ILE A 23 -3.36 -0.19 -10.09
C ILE A 23 -3.23 -0.36 -8.57
N ILE A 24 -3.73 -1.48 -8.02
CA ILE A 24 -3.72 -1.72 -6.59
C ILE A 24 -2.29 -1.93 -6.08
N THR A 25 -1.51 -2.78 -6.75
CA THR A 25 -0.17 -3.16 -6.32
C THR A 25 0.82 -2.00 -6.48
N GLU A 26 0.75 -1.20 -7.54
CA GLU A 26 1.59 -0.01 -7.71
C GLU A 26 1.22 1.09 -6.72
N PHE A 27 -0.07 1.42 -6.59
CA PHE A 27 -0.53 2.50 -5.71
C PHE A 27 -0.14 2.24 -4.25
N LEU A 28 -0.26 0.99 -3.79
CA LEU A 28 0.08 0.60 -2.44
C LEU A 28 1.54 0.11 -2.30
N SER A 29 2.29 0.05 -3.41
CA SER A 29 3.65 -0.47 -3.47
C SER A 29 3.78 -1.87 -2.87
N PHE A 30 2.79 -2.73 -3.09
CA PHE A 30 2.77 -4.08 -2.55
C PHE A 30 3.65 -5.03 -3.36
N SER A 31 4.42 -5.83 -2.63
CA SER A 31 5.10 -7.00 -3.16
C SER A 31 4.66 -8.23 -2.40
N VAL A 32 4.49 -9.36 -3.09
CA VAL A 32 3.98 -10.60 -2.50
C VAL A 32 4.92 -11.74 -2.85
N ASN A 33 5.34 -12.50 -1.84
CA ASN A 33 6.11 -13.73 -2.06
C ASN A 33 5.17 -14.81 -2.59
N ILE A 34 5.56 -15.49 -3.66
CA ILE A 34 4.79 -16.57 -4.27
C ILE A 34 5.45 -17.92 -3.96
N HIS A 35 4.64 -18.93 -3.67
CA HIS A 35 5.15 -20.28 -3.41
C HIS A 35 5.77 -20.90 -4.67
N PRO A 36 6.99 -21.47 -4.61
CA PRO A 36 7.67 -22.04 -5.78
C PRO A 36 6.91 -23.14 -6.51
N GLU A 37 6.07 -23.88 -5.79
CA GLU A 37 5.26 -24.96 -6.35
C GLU A 37 4.29 -24.50 -7.44
N ILE A 38 3.87 -23.22 -7.43
CA ILE A 38 3.00 -22.66 -8.50
C ILE A 38 3.67 -22.77 -9.88
N PHE A 39 4.99 -22.69 -9.91
CA PHE A 39 5.82 -22.76 -11.13
C PHE A 39 6.52 -24.11 -11.29
N ASN A 40 6.21 -25.10 -10.46
CA ASN A 40 6.94 -26.38 -10.37
C ASN A 40 8.45 -26.17 -10.15
N LEU A 41 8.82 -25.13 -9.40
CA LEU A 41 10.21 -24.84 -9.07
C LEU A 41 10.63 -25.50 -7.75
N PRO A 42 11.94 -25.72 -7.53
CA PRO A 42 12.47 -26.19 -6.25
C PRO A 42 12.02 -25.34 -5.06
N SER A 43 11.84 -25.96 -3.89
CA SER A 43 11.33 -25.30 -2.68
C SER A 43 12.22 -24.16 -2.14
N ASP A 44 13.49 -24.15 -2.53
CA ASP A 44 14.47 -23.14 -2.18
C ASP A 44 14.56 -21.98 -3.19
N ALA A 45 13.75 -22.02 -4.26
CA ALA A 45 13.54 -20.86 -5.12
C ALA A 45 12.78 -19.77 -4.37
N ASN A 46 13.12 -18.51 -4.63
CA ASN A 46 12.41 -17.36 -4.12
C ASN A 46 11.70 -16.65 -5.28
N ILE A 47 10.40 -16.42 -5.13
CA ILE A 47 9.58 -15.78 -6.14
C ILE A 47 8.86 -14.61 -5.51
N VAL A 48 9.04 -13.43 -6.08
CA VAL A 48 8.40 -12.21 -5.61
C VAL A 48 7.62 -11.59 -6.76
N LEU A 49 6.32 -11.40 -6.55
CA LEU A 49 5.50 -10.51 -7.39
C LEU A 49 5.76 -9.08 -6.94
N LEU A 50 6.31 -8.28 -7.85
CA LEU A 50 6.63 -6.88 -7.65
C LEU A 50 5.39 -5.99 -7.89
N PRO A 51 5.41 -4.72 -7.44
CA PRO A 51 4.27 -3.81 -7.57
C PRO A 51 3.81 -3.60 -9.02
N ASN A 52 4.76 -3.63 -9.96
CA ASN A 52 4.51 -3.49 -11.40
C ASN A 52 4.00 -4.79 -12.07
N LEU A 53 3.66 -5.82 -11.28
CA LEU A 53 3.29 -7.17 -11.72
C LEU A 53 4.37 -7.91 -12.51
N GLU A 54 5.63 -7.60 -12.27
CA GLU A 54 6.73 -8.46 -12.68
C GLU A 54 7.01 -9.52 -11.61
N LEU A 55 7.25 -10.76 -12.04
CA LEU A 55 7.70 -11.82 -11.17
C LEU A 55 9.21 -11.91 -11.25
N ASN A 56 9.86 -11.69 -10.10
CA ASN A 56 11.28 -11.90 -9.92
C ASN A 56 11.49 -13.28 -9.30
N ILE A 57 12.06 -14.19 -10.07
CA ILE A 57 12.35 -15.58 -9.69
C ILE A 57 13.86 -15.70 -9.48
N LYS A 58 14.26 -16.01 -8.25
CA LYS A 58 15.64 -16.32 -7.89
C LYS A 58 15.76 -17.81 -7.58
N LEU A 59 16.54 -18.51 -8.41
CA LEU A 59 16.84 -19.92 -8.23
C LEU A 59 18.03 -20.13 -7.30
N SER A 60 18.17 -21.34 -6.76
CA SER A 60 19.22 -21.76 -5.83
C SER A 60 20.63 -21.64 -6.39
N ASN A 61 20.77 -21.76 -7.72
CA ASN A 61 22.03 -21.59 -8.44
C ASN A 61 22.44 -20.11 -8.60
N GLY A 62 21.68 -19.18 -8.01
CA GLY A 62 21.93 -17.75 -8.08
C GLY A 62 21.43 -17.09 -9.38
N LYS A 63 20.86 -17.84 -10.32
CA LYS A 63 20.22 -17.26 -11.50
C LYS A 63 18.95 -16.53 -11.10
N THR A 64 18.75 -15.37 -11.70
CA THR A 64 17.56 -14.55 -11.53
C THR A 64 16.89 -14.36 -12.89
N GLU A 65 15.58 -14.56 -12.92
CA GLU A 65 14.73 -14.32 -14.08
C GLU A 65 13.63 -13.35 -13.67
N THR A 66 13.38 -12.36 -14.52
CA THR A 66 12.23 -11.46 -14.37
C THR A 66 11.30 -11.67 -15.54
N LYS A 67 10.03 -11.95 -15.26
CA LYS A 67 9.01 -12.21 -16.29
C LYS A 67 7.73 -11.47 -15.95
N LYS A 68 7.02 -10.93 -16.94
CA LYS A 68 5.77 -10.21 -16.68
C LYS A 68 4.68 -11.21 -16.34
N PHE A 69 3.76 -10.80 -15.48
CA PHE A 69 2.58 -11.58 -15.12
C PHE A 69 1.78 -12.07 -16.34
N ILE A 70 1.61 -11.22 -17.36
CA ILE A 70 0.86 -11.54 -18.58
C ILE A 70 1.59 -12.54 -19.51
N ASP A 71 2.89 -12.77 -19.31
CA ASP A 71 3.67 -13.69 -20.14
C ASP A 71 3.49 -15.17 -19.70
N TYR A 72 2.67 -15.42 -18.68
CA TYR A 72 2.34 -16.75 -18.19
C TYR A 72 1.06 -17.28 -18.83
N SER A 73 0.96 -18.61 -18.94
CA SER A 73 -0.27 -19.27 -19.38
C SER A 73 -1.44 -18.89 -18.46
N PRO A 74 -2.68 -18.80 -18.96
CA PRO A 74 -3.85 -18.52 -18.14
C PRO A 74 -4.02 -19.41 -16.91
N GLU A 75 -3.65 -20.70 -17.02
CA GLU A 75 -3.76 -21.66 -15.92
C GLU A 75 -2.78 -21.32 -14.78
N THR A 76 -1.58 -20.86 -15.14
CA THR A 76 -0.58 -20.37 -14.17
C THR A 76 -1.01 -19.03 -13.58
N ILE A 77 -1.55 -18.12 -14.40
CA ILE A 77 -2.14 -16.86 -13.96
C ILE A 77 -3.22 -17.12 -12.90
N THR A 78 -4.18 -18.00 -13.17
CA THR A 78 -5.24 -18.34 -12.20
C THR A 78 -4.65 -18.81 -10.87
N LYS A 79 -3.66 -19.72 -10.88
CA LYS A 79 -2.99 -20.18 -9.65
C LYS A 79 -2.30 -19.05 -8.90
N ILE A 80 -1.60 -18.14 -9.60
CA ILE A 80 -0.97 -16.96 -9.00
C ILE A 80 -2.05 -16.12 -8.32
N ILE A 81 -3.15 -15.82 -9.00
CA ILE A 81 -4.24 -15.00 -8.49
C ILE A 81 -4.87 -15.60 -7.25
N GLU A 82 -5.28 -16.88 -7.32
CA GLU A 82 -5.84 -17.61 -6.18
C GLU A 82 -4.93 -17.55 -4.95
N TYR A 83 -3.62 -17.62 -5.17
CA TYR A 83 -2.62 -17.56 -4.11
C TYR A 83 -2.40 -16.14 -3.55
N ILE A 84 -2.31 -15.12 -4.40
CA ILE A 84 -1.97 -13.75 -3.96
C ILE A 84 -3.17 -12.97 -3.44
N THR A 85 -4.38 -13.23 -3.93
CA THR A 85 -5.59 -12.49 -3.54
C THR A 85 -5.80 -12.43 -2.02
N PRO A 86 -5.77 -13.53 -1.25
CA PRO A 86 -5.93 -13.46 0.21
C PRO A 86 -4.81 -12.67 0.88
N GLN A 87 -3.58 -12.74 0.37
CA GLN A 87 -2.44 -11.98 0.90
C GLN A 87 -2.60 -10.48 0.66
N LEU A 88 -3.01 -10.10 -0.56
CA LEU A 88 -3.30 -8.71 -0.91
C LEU A 88 -4.43 -8.15 -0.04
N ILE A 89 -5.49 -8.91 0.20
CA ILE A 89 -6.58 -8.49 1.10
C ILE A 89 -6.04 -8.20 2.50
N GLY A 90 -5.20 -9.08 3.05
CA GLY A 90 -4.56 -8.87 4.36
C GLY A 90 -3.66 -7.63 4.40
N LEU A 91 -2.87 -7.39 3.35
CA LEU A 91 -2.03 -6.20 3.22
C LEU A 91 -2.88 -4.91 3.14
N ILE A 92 -3.95 -4.91 2.35
CA ILE A 92 -4.89 -3.77 2.24
C ILE A 92 -5.50 -3.46 3.60
N GLN A 93 -5.98 -4.47 4.33
CA GLN A 93 -6.57 -4.28 5.65
C GLN A 93 -5.57 -3.69 6.65
N THR A 94 -4.34 -4.21 6.65
CA THR A 94 -3.25 -3.70 7.51
C THR A 94 -2.93 -2.25 7.19
N GLN A 95 -2.78 -1.91 5.90
CA GLN A 95 -2.49 -0.56 5.45
C GLN A 95 -3.62 0.43 5.81
N LYS A 96 -4.88 -0.01 5.66
CA LYS A 96 -6.06 0.79 6.04
C LYS A 96 -6.05 1.12 7.53
N THR A 97 -5.79 0.13 8.39
CA THR A 97 -5.72 0.33 9.84
C THR A 97 -4.62 1.34 10.19
N TYR A 98 -3.41 1.13 9.66
CA TYR A 98 -2.28 2.02 9.87
C TYR A 98 -2.56 3.48 9.47
N LEU A 99 -3.15 3.69 8.29
CA LEU A 99 -3.51 5.03 7.81
C LEU A 99 -4.59 5.67 8.68
N THR A 100 -5.57 4.89 9.14
CA THR A 100 -6.66 5.37 10.01
C THR A 100 -6.12 5.84 11.36
N GLU A 101 -5.20 5.10 11.95
CA GLU A 101 -4.53 5.47 13.21
C GLU A 101 -3.76 6.80 13.06
N LYS A 102 -2.99 6.94 11.98
CA LYS A 102 -2.26 8.18 11.69
C LYS A 102 -3.17 9.39 11.51
N ILE A 103 -4.25 9.24 10.75
CA ILE A 103 -5.24 10.32 10.55
C ILE A 103 -5.86 10.71 11.90
N THR A 104 -6.18 9.73 12.74
CA THR A 104 -6.76 9.97 14.06
C THR A 104 -5.78 10.73 14.96
N PHE A 105 -4.52 10.32 14.98
CA PHE A 105 -3.45 11.03 15.68
C PHE A 105 -3.31 12.48 15.19
N LEU A 106 -3.23 12.70 13.87
CA LEU A 106 -3.10 14.05 13.30
C LEU A 106 -4.28 14.94 13.68
N ARG A 107 -5.52 14.43 13.63
CA ARG A 107 -6.71 15.19 14.06
C ARG A 107 -6.64 15.58 15.53
N ALA A 108 -6.17 14.67 16.40
CA ALA A 108 -5.98 14.96 17.82
C ALA A 108 -4.92 16.05 18.04
N ALA A 109 -3.78 15.96 17.35
CA ALA A 109 -2.72 16.96 17.40
C ALA A 109 -3.20 18.33 16.88
N THR A 110 -3.93 18.39 15.77
CA THR A 110 -4.53 19.63 15.25
C THR A 110 -5.51 20.24 16.25
N LYS A 111 -6.33 19.43 16.94
CA LYS A 111 -7.24 19.91 17.98
C LYS A 111 -6.46 20.55 19.14
N GLN A 112 -5.40 19.90 19.63
CA GLN A 112 -4.56 20.44 20.69
C GLN A 112 -3.83 21.72 20.27
N LEU A 113 -3.32 21.77 19.04
CA LEU A 113 -2.68 22.96 18.50
C LEU A 113 -3.65 24.14 18.44
N ASN A 114 -4.89 23.91 18.03
CA ASN A 114 -5.91 24.97 17.99
C ASN A 114 -6.20 25.53 19.40
N VAL A 115 -6.27 24.67 20.42
CA VAL A 115 -6.41 25.10 21.81
C VAL A 115 -5.22 25.96 22.25
N LEU A 116 -3.98 25.54 21.94
CA LEU A 116 -2.79 26.33 22.26
C LEU A 116 -2.79 27.69 21.55
N SER A 117 -3.21 27.75 20.28
CA SER A 117 -3.34 29.00 19.53
C SER A 117 -4.34 29.94 20.18
N GLN A 118 -5.51 29.43 20.60
CA GLN A 118 -6.51 30.23 21.32
C GLN A 118 -6.00 30.73 22.67
N LEU A 119 -5.28 29.92 23.43
CA LEU A 119 -4.67 30.35 24.70
C LEU A 119 -3.62 31.44 24.48
N LYS A 120 -2.86 31.37 23.37
CA LYS A 120 -1.88 32.38 23.00
C LYS A 120 -2.55 33.72 22.63
N GLU A 121 -3.66 33.69 21.91
CA GLU A 121 -4.41 34.90 21.51
C GLU A 121 -5.14 35.55 22.69
N ASN A 122 -5.55 34.77 23.69
CA ASN A 122 -6.27 35.25 24.87
C ASN A 122 -5.37 35.55 26.08
N LEU A 123 -4.05 35.65 25.89
CA LEU A 123 -3.16 36.15 26.94
C LEU A 123 -3.61 37.58 27.31
N PRO A 124 -3.95 37.85 28.59
CA PRO A 124 -4.41 39.18 28.98
C PRO A 124 -3.34 40.20 28.60
N ASN A 125 -3.75 41.25 27.88
CA ASN A 125 -2.94 42.44 27.64
C ASN A 125 -2.30 42.80 28.98
N LYS A 126 -0.96 42.79 29.03
CA LYS A 126 -0.20 43.17 30.23
C LYS A 126 -0.84 44.42 30.80
N ILE A 127 -1.42 44.30 31.99
CA ILE A 127 -1.89 45.45 32.75
C ILE A 127 -0.68 46.39 32.84
N PRO A 128 -0.79 47.67 32.42
CA PRO A 128 0.28 48.61 32.66
C PRO A 128 0.49 48.62 34.16
N VAL A 129 1.69 48.26 34.62
CA VAL A 129 2.05 48.45 36.02
C VAL A 129 1.93 49.95 36.25
N THR A 130 0.83 50.38 36.85
CA THR A 130 0.67 51.75 37.32
C THR A 130 1.70 51.89 38.43
N GLU A 131 2.84 52.51 38.09
CA GLU A 131 3.80 52.97 39.09
C GLU A 131 3.04 53.86 40.07
N ILE A 132 2.88 53.38 41.29
CA ILE A 132 2.40 54.18 42.41
C ILE A 132 3.47 55.27 42.59
N PRO A 133 3.13 56.57 42.56
CA PRO A 133 4.12 57.59 42.80
C PRO A 133 4.53 57.48 44.28
N GLU A 134 5.76 57.03 44.51
CA GLU A 134 6.45 57.25 45.78
C GLU A 134 6.64 58.77 45.94
N ASN A 135 5.67 59.37 46.60
CA ASN A 135 5.90 60.56 47.40
C ASN A 135 5.54 60.15 48.82
N ILE A 136 6.49 60.24 49.75
CA ILE A 136 6.34 60.86 51.07
C ILE A 136 7.72 60.78 51.78
N GLU A 137 8.19 61.98 52.12
CA GLU A 137 9.21 62.40 53.11
C GLU A 137 10.70 62.23 52.82
#